data_AF-A0A957IF90-F1
#
_entry.id   AF-A0A957IF90-F1
#
_cell.length_a   1.000
_cell.length_b   1.000
_cell.length_c   1.000
_cell.angle_alpha   90.00
_cell.angle_beta   90.00
_cell.angle_gamma   90.00
#
_symmetry.space_group_name_H-M   'P 1'
#
loop_
_entity.id
_entity.type
_entity.pdbx_description
1 polymer ?
#
loop_
_entity_poly.entity_id
_entity_poly.type
_entity_poly.pdbx_seq_one_letter_code
_entity_poly.pdbx_strand_id
1 'polypeptide(L)'
;MLWLLPNSFDGYPEIYAQGIIQAAIEIKGGIDTAAILERVGAAVKSLSRARQENPQSLTILLMPKVSLTETAISDLKINQESVNYWFTTEECLVDINVRGMILGLLEL
;
A
#
# COMPACT_ATOMS: atom_id res chain seq x y z
N MET A 1 -8.42 -11.49 15.92
CA MET A 1 -7.59 -10.73 16.88
C MET A 1 -6.40 -10.19 16.09
N LEU A 2 -6.46 -8.92 15.71
CA LEU A 2 -5.49 -8.27 14.84
C LEU A 2 -4.25 -7.92 15.69
N TRP A 3 -3.12 -8.59 15.45
CA TRP A 3 -1.86 -8.24 16.10
C TRP A 3 -1.07 -7.33 15.17
N LEU A 4 -0.98 -6.04 15.50
CA LEU A 4 0.03 -5.14 14.94
C LEU A 4 1.33 -5.41 15.72
N LEU A 5 2.27 -6.16 15.13
CA LEU A 5 3.56 -6.40 15.79
C LEU A 5 4.48 -5.17 15.61
N PRO A 6 5.09 -4.66 16.68
CA PRO A 6 5.77 -3.35 16.68
C PRO A 6 7.20 -3.36 16.12
N ASN A 7 7.60 -4.35 15.33
CA ASN A 7 9.00 -4.51 14.90
C ASN A 7 9.17 -4.47 13.37
N SER A 8 8.97 -3.30 12.78
CA SER A 8 9.68 -2.95 11.55
C SER A 8 9.99 -1.46 11.57
N PHE A 9 11.29 -1.14 11.58
CA PHE A 9 11.85 0.21 11.80
C PHE A 9 11.59 1.21 10.64
N ASP A 10 10.62 0.91 9.76
CA ASP A 10 10.15 1.71 8.62
C ASP A 10 8.63 1.49 8.35
N GLY A 11 7.90 0.91 9.30
CA GLY A 11 6.77 0.01 9.05
C GLY A 11 5.46 0.59 8.50
N TYR A 12 4.91 -0.12 7.51
CA TYR A 12 3.52 -0.05 7.08
C TYR A 12 2.63 -0.98 7.92
N PRO A 13 1.32 -0.70 8.06
CA PRO A 13 0.38 -1.65 8.66
C PRO A 13 0.39 -3.00 7.94
N GLU A 14 0.58 -4.07 8.71
CA GLU A 14 0.59 -5.46 8.25
C GLU A 14 -0.52 -6.25 8.96
N ILE A 15 -1.21 -7.11 8.21
CA ILE A 15 -2.22 -8.03 8.72
C ILE A 15 -1.64 -9.44 8.64
N TYR A 16 -1.67 -10.15 9.77
CA TYR A 16 -1.17 -11.51 9.90
C TYR A 16 -2.28 -12.51 10.19
N ALA A 17 -2.17 -13.70 9.60
CA ALA A 17 -2.92 -14.89 9.97
C ALA A 17 -1.94 -16.05 10.17
N GLN A 18 -2.07 -16.74 11.31
CA GLN A 18 -1.18 -17.86 11.67
C GLN A 18 0.33 -17.52 11.63
N GLY A 19 0.69 -16.25 11.88
CA GLY A 19 2.08 -15.78 11.83
C GLY A 19 2.62 -15.51 10.43
N ILE A 20 1.80 -15.62 9.39
CA ILE A 20 2.16 -15.32 8.00
C ILE A 20 1.45 -14.02 7.58
N ILE A 21 2.19 -13.10 6.96
CA ILE A 21 1.64 -11.85 6.44
C ILE A 21 0.59 -12.14 5.35
N GLN A 22 -0.62 -11.64 5.53
CA GLN A 22 -1.73 -11.78 4.59
C GLN A 22 -1.93 -10.51 3.78
N ALA A 23 -1.74 -9.35 4.41
CA ALA A 23 -1.82 -8.08 3.72
C ALA A 23 -0.83 -7.06 4.29
N ALA A 24 -0.40 -6.13 3.44
CA ALA A 24 0.44 -4.99 3.78
C ALA A 24 -0.13 -3.71 3.17
N ILE A 25 -0.19 -2.63 3.94
CA ILE A 25 -0.77 -1.35 3.51
C ILE A 25 0.23 -0.23 3.77
N GLU A 26 0.89 0.27 2.73
CA GLU A 26 1.77 1.43 2.83
C GLU A 26 0.98 2.73 2.64
N ILE A 27 1.24 3.74 3.48
CA ILE A 27 0.63 5.07 3.35
C ILE A 27 1.74 6.11 3.17
N LYS A 28 1.75 6.80 2.03
CA LYS A 28 2.62 7.96 1.79
C LYS A 28 1.80 9.24 1.93
N GLY A 29 2.36 10.26 2.59
CA GLY A 29 1.69 11.56 2.80
C GLY A 29 2.31 12.76 2.08
N GLY A 30 3.47 12.57 1.42
CA GLY A 30 4.22 13.68 0.83
C GLY A 30 3.56 14.24 -0.44
N ILE A 31 3.22 15.53 -0.41
CA ILE A 31 2.55 16.24 -1.52
C ILE A 31 3.52 16.91 -2.52
N ASP A 32 4.81 16.95 -2.20
CA ASP A 32 5.83 17.53 -3.08
C ASP A 32 5.97 16.69 -4.34
N THR A 33 5.63 17.28 -5.48
CA THR A 33 5.56 16.57 -6.75
C THR A 33 6.94 16.20 -7.30
N ALA A 34 7.98 16.95 -6.96
CA ALA A 34 9.35 16.68 -7.43
C ALA A 34 9.91 15.36 -6.88
N ALA A 35 9.45 14.95 -5.69
CA ALA A 35 9.92 13.74 -5.01
C ALA A 35 8.94 12.55 -5.11
N ILE A 36 7.94 12.60 -6.00
CA ILE A 36 6.94 11.53 -6.14
C ILE A 36 7.58 10.19 -6.50
N LEU A 37 8.48 10.17 -7.50
CA LEU A 37 9.06 8.93 -8.00
C LEU A 37 9.89 8.21 -6.93
N GLU A 38 10.61 8.97 -6.11
CA GLU A 38 11.34 8.43 -4.95
C GLU A 38 10.38 7.77 -3.96
N ARG A 39 9.25 8.42 -3.65
CA ARG A 39 8.26 7.87 -2.72
C ARG A 39 7.56 6.64 -3.27
N VAL A 40 7.24 6.61 -4.57
CA VAL A 40 6.68 5.43 -5.25
C VAL A 40 7.69 4.28 -5.20
N GLY A 41 8.95 4.54 -5.55
CA GLY A 41 10.01 3.54 -5.49
C GLY A 41 10.21 2.98 -4.08
N ALA A 42 10.17 3.83 -3.06
CA ALA A 42 10.24 3.41 -1.67
C ALA A 42 9.04 2.56 -1.25
N ALA A 43 7.82 2.91 -1.68
CA ALA A 43 6.61 2.13 -1.41
C ALA A 43 6.65 0.75 -2.10
N VAL A 44 7.03 0.70 -3.38
CA VAL A 44 7.21 -0.56 -4.11
C VAL A 44 8.24 -1.45 -3.42
N LYS A 45 9.37 -0.88 -2.99
CA LYS A 45 10.40 -1.62 -2.25
C LYS A 45 9.86 -2.17 -0.93
N SER A 46 9.14 -1.35 -0.15
CA SER A 46 8.46 -1.77 1.09
C SER A 46 7.57 -2.98 0.83
N LEU A 47 6.59 -2.82 -0.06
CA LEU A 47 5.55 -3.81 -0.31
C LEU A 47 6.10 -5.08 -0.99
N SER A 48 7.17 -4.96 -1.78
CA SER A 48 7.86 -6.14 -2.33
C SER A 48 8.46 -7.04 -1.24
N ARG A 49 8.83 -6.51 -0.07
CA ARG A 49 9.34 -7.32 1.06
C ARG A 49 8.23 -8.17 1.68
N ALA A 50 7.04 -7.60 1.88
CA ALA A 50 5.86 -8.36 2.29
C ALA A 50 5.58 -9.53 1.32
N ARG A 51 5.72 -9.29 0.01
CA ARG A 51 5.57 -10.33 -1.03
C ARG A 51 6.71 -11.36 -1.03
N GLN A 52 7.91 -11.00 -0.61
CA GLN A 52 9.01 -11.96 -0.43
C GLN A 52 8.75 -12.90 0.76
N GLU A 53 8.17 -12.39 1.85
CA GLU A 53 7.76 -13.21 3.00
C GLU A 53 6.57 -14.11 2.69
N ASN A 54 5.57 -13.58 1.98
CA ASN A 54 4.45 -14.35 1.45
C ASN A 54 4.08 -13.87 0.03
N PRO A 55 4.40 -14.65 -1.02
CA PRO A 55 4.04 -14.33 -2.41
C PRO A 55 2.52 -14.36 -2.71
N GLN A 56 1.68 -14.67 -1.73
CA GLN A 56 0.23 -14.55 -1.83
C GLN A 56 -0.34 -13.37 -1.04
N SER A 57 0.50 -12.62 -0.32
CA SER A 57 0.05 -11.45 0.42
C SER A 57 -0.52 -10.38 -0.51
N LEU A 58 -1.58 -9.73 -0.06
CA LEU A 58 -2.18 -8.56 -0.69
C LEU A 58 -1.37 -7.31 -0.33
N THR A 59 -1.03 -6.49 -1.31
CA THR A 59 -0.33 -5.22 -1.06
C THR A 59 -1.15 -4.02 -1.55
N ILE A 60 -1.32 -3.03 -0.68
CA ILE A 60 -2.08 -1.81 -0.95
C ILE A 60 -1.20 -0.59 -0.71
N LEU A 61 -1.23 0.37 -1.63
CA LEU A 61 -0.63 1.69 -1.45
C LEU A 61 -1.69 2.78 -1.35
N LEU A 62 -1.62 3.59 -0.30
CA LEU A 62 -2.37 4.84 -0.19
C LEU A 62 -1.43 6.03 -0.38
N MET A 63 -1.80 6.97 -1.25
CA MET A 63 -1.00 8.18 -1.48
C MET A 63 -1.88 9.40 -1.81
N PRO A 64 -1.38 10.64 -1.69
CA PRO A 64 -2.17 11.82 -2.01
C PRO A 64 -2.49 11.84 -3.51
N LYS A 65 -3.65 12.36 -3.88
CA LYS A 65 -4.06 12.47 -5.29
C LYS A 65 -3.05 13.25 -6.13
N VAL A 66 -2.44 14.29 -5.55
CA VAL A 66 -1.38 15.07 -6.21
C VAL A 66 -0.14 14.27 -6.55
N SER A 67 0.04 13.10 -5.93
CA SER A 67 1.16 12.19 -6.19
C SER A 67 0.91 11.19 -7.32
N LEU A 68 -0.32 11.11 -7.86
CA LEU A 68 -0.67 10.25 -9.00
C LEU A 68 -0.43 10.95 -10.34
N THR A 69 0.84 11.27 -10.63
CA THR A 69 1.24 11.71 -11.99
C THR A 69 1.17 10.55 -12.98
N GLU A 70 1.14 10.83 -14.28
CA GLU A 70 1.16 9.78 -15.32
C GLU A 70 2.36 8.84 -15.18
N THR A 71 3.54 9.39 -14.86
CA THR A 71 4.76 8.61 -14.61
C THR A 71 4.61 7.72 -13.38
N ALA A 72 4.10 8.24 -12.26
CA ALA A 72 3.86 7.45 -11.06
C ALA A 72 2.86 6.31 -11.30
N ILE A 73 1.78 6.58 -12.05
CA ILE A 73 0.80 5.57 -12.44
C ILE A 73 1.45 4.50 -13.33
N SER A 74 2.31 4.90 -14.27
CA SER A 74 3.05 3.97 -15.13
C SER A 74 3.97 3.07 -14.29
N ASP A 75 4.71 3.63 -13.34
CA ASP A 75 5.58 2.88 -12.45
C ASP A 75 4.79 1.88 -11.59
N LEU A 76 3.65 2.29 -11.03
CA LEU A 76 2.77 1.39 -10.27
C LEU A 76 2.23 0.25 -11.14
N LYS A 77 1.84 0.53 -12.38
CA LYS A 77 1.38 -0.50 -13.33
C LYS A 77 2.48 -1.51 -13.67
N ILE A 78 3.73 -1.08 -13.82
CA ILE A 78 4.88 -1.97 -14.06
C ILE A 78 5.14 -2.85 -12.84
N ASN A 79 4.87 -2.36 -11.64
CA ASN A 79 5.16 -3.03 -10.36
C ASN A 79 3.94 -3.71 -9.72
N GLN A 80 2.93 -4.13 -10.51
CA GLN A 80 1.70 -4.75 -9.98
C GLN A 80 1.91 -6.04 -9.16
N GLU A 81 3.01 -6.75 -9.42
CA GLU A 81 3.41 -7.91 -8.62
C GLU A 81 3.81 -7.55 -7.17
N SER A 82 4.28 -6.31 -6.98
CA SER A 82 4.66 -5.76 -5.67
C SER A 82 3.57 -4.90 -5.04
N VAL A 83 2.74 -4.24 -5.86
CA VAL A 83 1.64 -3.37 -5.41
C VAL A 83 0.36 -3.77 -6.14
N ASN A 84 -0.48 -4.58 -5.49
CA ASN A 84 -1.69 -5.10 -6.15
C ASN A 84 -2.75 -4.03 -6.36
N TYR A 85 -2.91 -3.12 -5.39
CA TYR A 85 -3.88 -2.03 -5.44
C TYR A 85 -3.26 -0.72 -4.97
N TRP A 86 -3.73 0.40 -5.52
CA TRP A 86 -3.46 1.72 -4.98
C TRP A 86 -4.73 2.57 -4.98
N PHE A 87 -4.85 3.43 -3.98
CA PHE A 87 -5.95 4.38 -3.85
C PHE A 87 -5.40 5.74 -3.43
N THR A 88 -6.18 6.79 -3.65
CA THR A 88 -5.83 8.08 -3.04
C THR A 88 -6.27 8.14 -1.59
N THR A 89 -5.49 8.86 -0.76
CA THR A 89 -5.89 9.15 0.62
C THR A 89 -7.22 9.90 0.67
N GLU A 90 -7.46 10.78 -0.30
CA GLU A 90 -8.66 11.59 -0.43
C GLU A 90 -9.88 10.71 -0.72
N GLU A 91 -9.79 9.77 -1.67
CA GLU A 91 -10.86 8.79 -1.95
C GLU A 91 -11.22 7.97 -0.71
N CYS A 92 -10.23 7.49 0.03
CA CYS A 92 -10.46 6.71 1.25
C CYS A 92 -11.17 7.52 2.36
N LEU A 93 -10.88 8.83 2.46
CA LEU A 93 -11.49 9.70 3.47
C LEU A 93 -12.93 10.08 3.12
N VAL A 94 -13.25 10.27 1.84
CA VAL A 94 -14.53 10.87 1.42
C VAL A 94 -15.51 9.88 0.79
N ASP A 95 -15.04 8.77 0.22
CA ASP A 95 -15.88 7.81 -0.50
C ASP A 95 -16.07 6.52 0.31
N ILE A 96 -17.31 6.29 0.76
CA ILE A 96 -17.70 5.09 1.51
C ILE A 96 -17.56 3.82 0.68
N ASN A 97 -17.72 3.89 -0.65
CA ASN A 97 -17.57 2.74 -1.53
C ASN A 97 -16.11 2.34 -1.65
N VAL A 98 -15.20 3.33 -1.73
CA VAL A 98 -13.75 3.05 -1.72
C VAL A 98 -13.33 2.40 -0.41
N ARG A 99 -13.83 2.90 0.73
CA ARG A 99 -13.61 2.21 2.02
C ARG A 99 -14.16 0.79 2.02
N GLY A 100 -15.37 0.60 1.52
CA GLY A 100 -15.98 -0.73 1.40
C GLY A 100 -15.15 -1.68 0.52
N MET A 101 -14.60 -1.18 -0.57
CA MET A 101 -13.68 -1.95 -1.43
C MET A 101 -12.40 -2.33 -0.70
N ILE A 102 -11.73 -1.38 -0.04
CA ILE A 102 -10.50 -1.66 0.72
C ILE A 102 -10.77 -2.68 1.83
N LEU A 103 -11.85 -2.52 2.60
CA LEU A 103 -12.21 -3.47 3.66
C LEU A 103 -12.55 -4.86 3.10
N GLY A 104 -13.30 -4.91 1.98
CA GLY A 104 -13.61 -6.16 1.30
C GLY A 104 -12.36 -6.88 0.75
N LEU A 105 -11.36 -6.13 0.28
CA LEU A 105 -10.06 -6.69 -0.13
C LEU A 105 -9.31 -7.30 1.06
N LEU A 106 -9.48 -6.75 2.27
CA LEU A 106 -8.81 -7.23 3.48
C LEU A 106 -9.57 -8.35 4.19
N GLU A 107 -10.68 -8.84 3.62
CA GLU A 107 -11.56 -9.86 4.20
C GLU A 107 -11.99 -9.54 5.66
N LEU A 108 -12.19 -8.24 5.97
CA LEU A 108 -12.66 -7.74 7.27
C LEU A 108 -14.18 -7.64 7.36
#